data_AF-A0A3T1D7C3-F1
#
_entry.id   AF-A0A3T1D7C3-F1
#
_cell.length_a   1.000
_cell.length_b   1.000
_cell.length_c   1.000
_cell.angle_alpha   90.00
_cell.angle_beta   90.00
_cell.angle_gamma   90.00
#
_symmetry.space_group_name_H-M   'P 1'
#
loop_
_entity.id
_entity.type
_entity.pdbx_description
1 polymer ?
#
loop_
_entity_poly.entity_id
_entity_poly.type
_entity_poly.pdbx_seq_one_letter_code
_entity_poly.pdbx_strand_id
1 'polypeptide(L)'
;MKSKTELTGRVIFKGDPGYDTARKNWDPHTNKFPKVFVFAQKTHDVANAIKWARENNVPIRPRSGRHSLEVNLSQVNGGIVIDVSDLKTLKLDKKNKTVIVGTGNRVGRIAKTLARQGFIGGFGDSPSVGIGGITLGGGIGPLQRTIGLISDNLLELKMVDAKGRVIRANKKCNSDLYWASRGGGGGNFGVYTQYKFKTIRAPTHATVYRITWPWDRKLQPYIVGSYINVPDQGIKNSGPVYYGANFPRLRRVKAKYDPENVFNNPQSIPPTRRA
;
A
#
# COMPACT_ATOMS: atom_id res chain seq x y z
N MET A 1 22.76 15.42 16.58
CA MET A 1 22.13 16.65 16.05
C MET A 1 20.62 16.53 16.20
N LYS A 2 19.94 17.54 16.76
CA LYS A 2 18.48 17.58 16.81
C LYS A 2 17.94 17.76 15.39
N SER A 3 16.96 16.96 14.98
CA SER A 3 16.26 17.11 13.70
C SER A 3 15.69 18.53 13.58
N LYS A 4 15.74 19.12 12.38
CA LYS A 4 15.08 20.39 12.07
C LYS A 4 13.57 20.21 11.89
N THR A 5 13.16 19.03 11.44
CA THR A 5 11.75 18.68 11.29
C THR A 5 11.20 18.11 12.60
N GLU A 6 10.00 18.52 13.01
CA GLU A 6 9.28 17.91 14.13
C GLU A 6 8.34 16.80 13.62
N LEU A 7 8.24 15.69 14.37
CA LEU A 7 7.25 14.64 14.10
C LEU A 7 5.86 15.12 14.56
N THR A 8 4.87 15.07 13.68
CA THR A 8 3.48 15.45 13.99
C THR A 8 2.52 14.27 13.84
N GLY A 9 1.28 14.44 14.33
CA GLY A 9 0.30 13.36 14.45
C GLY A 9 0.41 12.68 15.82
N ARG A 10 -0.01 11.42 15.92
CA ARG A 10 0.17 10.64 17.15
C ARG A 10 1.48 9.85 17.06
N VAL A 11 2.48 10.28 17.81
CA VAL A 11 3.83 9.73 17.81
C VAL A 11 4.02 8.79 19.01
N ILE A 12 4.63 7.63 18.80
CA ILE A 12 4.95 6.67 19.87
C ILE A 12 6.40 6.21 19.70
N PHE A 13 7.27 6.57 20.64
CA PHE A 13 8.65 6.13 20.70
C PHE A 13 8.79 4.80 21.44
N LYS A 14 9.95 4.15 21.27
CA LYS A 14 10.33 2.99 22.08
C LYS A 14 10.40 3.40 23.55
N GLY A 15 9.63 2.72 24.40
CA GLY A 15 9.49 3.01 25.83
C GLY A 15 8.18 3.70 26.20
N ASP A 16 7.49 4.32 25.23
CA ASP A 16 6.22 5.01 25.50
C ASP A 16 5.08 4.01 25.76
N PRO A 17 4.06 4.40 26.55
CA PRO A 17 2.82 3.67 26.66
C PRO A 17 2.22 3.34 25.28
N GLY A 18 1.87 2.07 25.07
CA GLY A 18 1.29 1.59 23.81
C GLY A 18 2.30 1.20 22.72
N TYR A 19 3.61 1.33 22.94
CA TYR A 19 4.64 0.86 22.00
C TYR A 19 4.50 -0.63 21.65
N ASP A 20 4.29 -1.49 22.65
CA ASP A 20 4.11 -2.93 22.44
C ASP A 20 2.87 -3.28 21.60
N THR A 21 1.80 -2.50 21.74
CA THR A 21 0.62 -2.62 20.88
C THR A 21 0.88 -2.06 19.49
N ALA A 22 1.61 -0.95 19.39
CA ALA A 22 1.97 -0.33 18.12
C ALA A 22 2.85 -1.24 17.27
N ARG A 23 3.72 -2.07 17.86
CA ARG A 23 4.58 -3.02 17.13
C ARG A 23 3.87 -4.30 16.66
N LYS A 24 2.66 -4.61 17.12
CA LYS A 24 1.97 -5.82 16.64
C LYS A 24 1.48 -5.63 15.20
N ASN A 25 1.89 -6.53 14.31
CA ASN A 25 1.24 -6.75 13.02
C ASN A 25 0.16 -7.82 13.14
N TRP A 26 -0.60 -8.03 12.06
CA TRP A 26 -1.56 -9.11 11.96
C TRP A 26 -0.85 -10.48 12.01
N ASP A 27 0.29 -10.61 11.32
CA ASP A 27 1.14 -11.80 11.41
C ASP A 27 2.12 -11.67 12.59
N PRO A 28 2.03 -12.54 13.61
CA PRO A 28 2.90 -12.50 14.78
C PRO A 28 4.36 -12.84 14.47
N HIS A 29 4.67 -13.50 13.35
CA HIS A 29 6.03 -13.85 12.95
C HIS A 29 6.88 -12.61 12.61
N THR A 30 6.25 -11.50 12.22
CA THR A 30 6.93 -10.28 11.78
C THR A 30 7.52 -9.41 12.91
N ASN A 31 7.68 -9.94 14.11
CA ASN A 31 8.09 -9.22 15.33
C ASN A 31 9.36 -8.35 15.15
N LYS A 32 9.18 -7.02 15.03
CA LYS A 32 10.27 -6.02 14.91
C LYS A 32 10.15 -4.91 15.95
N PHE A 33 11.26 -4.20 16.16
CA PHE A 33 11.43 -3.12 17.13
C PHE A 33 11.77 -1.77 16.45
N PRO A 34 10.80 -1.08 15.82
CA PRO A 34 11.01 0.27 15.31
C PRO A 34 11.42 1.27 16.39
N LYS A 35 12.15 2.31 16.02
CA LYS A 35 12.52 3.41 16.91
C LYS A 35 11.31 4.28 17.26
N VAL A 36 10.42 4.50 16.29
CA VAL A 36 9.25 5.37 16.43
C VAL A 36 8.14 4.98 15.47
N PHE A 37 6.90 5.15 15.92
CA PHE A 37 5.69 5.08 15.11
C PHE A 37 5.10 6.47 14.95
N VAL A 38 4.71 6.83 13.74
CA VAL A 38 3.90 8.02 13.46
C VAL A 38 2.57 7.58 12.91
N PHE A 39 1.52 7.71 13.70
CA PHE A 39 0.14 7.50 13.26
C PHE A 39 -0.36 8.79 12.62
N ALA A 40 -0.25 8.87 11.30
CA ALA A 40 -0.59 10.04 10.53
C ALA A 40 -2.11 10.28 10.52
N GLN A 41 -2.51 11.48 10.90
CA GLN A 41 -3.90 11.92 10.93
C GLN A 41 -4.23 12.83 9.74
N LYS A 42 -3.20 13.42 9.12
CA LYS A 42 -3.26 14.19 7.87
C LYS A 42 -2.04 13.93 6.99
N THR A 43 -2.11 14.33 5.72
CA THR A 43 -1.01 14.13 4.76
C THR A 43 0.28 14.84 5.18
N HIS A 44 0.17 15.96 5.90
CA HIS A 44 1.33 16.69 6.41
C HIS A 44 2.16 15.88 7.42
N ASP A 45 1.52 15.06 8.26
CA ASP A 45 2.24 14.23 9.25
C ASP A 45 3.15 13.22 8.56
N VAL A 46 2.70 12.67 7.43
CA VAL A 46 3.50 11.79 6.57
C VAL A 46 4.73 12.53 6.01
N ALA A 47 4.54 13.78 5.54
CA ALA A 47 5.63 14.58 5.01
C ALA A 47 6.68 14.92 6.09
N ASN A 48 6.24 15.29 7.28
CA ASN A 48 7.10 15.52 8.42
C ASN A 48 7.88 14.26 8.81
N ALA A 49 7.20 13.12 8.89
CA ALA A 49 7.84 11.85 9.20
C ALA A 49 8.91 11.45 8.18
N ILE A 50 8.67 11.64 6.88
CA ILE A 50 9.66 11.36 5.82
C ILE A 50 10.88 12.28 5.95
N LYS A 51 10.67 13.59 6.14
CA LYS A 51 11.77 14.55 6.28
C LYS A 51 12.60 14.26 7.54
N TRP A 52 11.95 14.04 8.68
CA TRP A 52 12.60 13.62 9.91
C TRP A 52 13.40 12.33 9.72
N ALA A 53 12.84 11.34 9.02
CA ALA A 53 13.52 10.09 8.76
C ALA A 53 14.83 10.28 8.00
N ARG A 54 14.81 11.15 6.98
CA ARG A 54 15.99 11.49 6.19
C ARG A 54 17.04 12.25 7.00
N GLU A 55 16.62 13.25 7.77
CA GLU A 55 17.51 14.02 8.64
C GLU A 55 18.21 13.16 9.70
N ASN A 56 17.56 12.06 10.14
CA ASN A 56 18.10 11.15 11.15
C ASN A 56 18.65 9.84 10.58
N ASN A 57 18.71 9.70 9.25
CA ASN A 57 19.15 8.49 8.56
C ASN A 57 18.49 7.20 9.08
N VAL A 58 17.17 7.22 9.28
CA VAL A 58 16.41 6.04 9.75
C VAL A 58 15.59 5.40 8.63
N PRO A 59 15.57 4.05 8.53
CA PRO A 59 14.76 3.35 7.54
C PRO A 59 13.25 3.62 7.69
N ILE A 60 12.54 3.83 6.57
CA ILE A 60 11.11 4.14 6.57
C ILE A 60 10.27 2.91 6.21
N ARG A 61 9.20 2.65 6.96
CA ARG A 61 8.19 1.64 6.59
C ARG A 61 6.78 2.23 6.60
N PRO A 62 6.14 2.39 5.42
CA PRO A 62 4.73 2.73 5.39
C PRO A 62 3.89 1.55 5.89
N ARG A 63 2.85 1.84 6.68
CA ARG A 63 1.96 0.83 7.23
C ARG A 63 0.52 1.26 7.14
N SER A 64 -0.36 0.34 6.76
CA SER A 64 -1.82 0.54 6.76
C SER A 64 -2.49 -0.63 7.47
N GLY A 65 -2.78 -1.71 6.74
CA GLY A 65 -3.51 -2.89 7.21
C GLY A 65 -2.81 -3.73 8.27
N ARG A 66 -1.47 -3.67 8.29
CA ARG A 66 -0.58 -4.58 9.05
C ARG A 66 -0.65 -6.05 8.62
N HIS A 67 -1.09 -6.30 7.39
CA HIS A 67 -1.29 -7.63 6.80
C HIS A 67 -0.10 -8.12 5.96
N SER A 68 1.07 -7.48 6.04
CA SER A 68 2.26 -8.05 5.42
C SER A 68 2.61 -9.35 6.14
N LEU A 69 2.69 -10.45 5.42
CA LEU A 69 3.13 -11.75 5.94
C LEU A 69 4.65 -11.80 6.05
N GLU A 70 5.34 -11.03 5.22
CA GLU A 70 6.79 -10.96 5.21
C GLU A 70 7.36 -9.94 6.19
N VAL A 71 8.55 -10.28 6.72
CA VAL A 71 9.31 -9.41 7.63
C VAL A 71 9.84 -8.18 6.90
N ASN A 72 10.15 -7.11 7.61
CA ASN A 72 10.84 -5.94 7.05
C ASN A 72 10.08 -5.17 5.94
N LEU A 73 8.76 -5.39 5.74
CA LEU A 73 7.95 -4.66 4.75
C LEU A 73 7.06 -3.56 5.35
N SER A 74 6.30 -3.87 6.40
CA SER A 74 5.47 -2.88 7.12
C SER A 74 6.08 -2.39 8.43
N GLN A 75 7.22 -2.95 8.82
CA GLN A 75 7.99 -2.61 10.04
C GLN A 75 9.46 -2.93 9.82
N VAL A 76 10.36 -2.36 10.63
CA VAL A 76 11.81 -2.61 10.56
C VAL A 76 12.45 -2.26 11.90
N ASN A 77 13.50 -2.96 12.30
CA ASN A 77 14.26 -2.63 13.51
C ASN A 77 14.93 -1.26 13.36
N GLY A 78 14.87 -0.44 14.41
CA GLY A 78 15.55 0.87 14.47
C GLY A 78 15.02 1.95 13.51
N GLY A 79 14.04 1.63 12.65
CA GLY A 79 13.45 2.56 11.71
C GLY A 79 12.23 3.30 12.24
N ILE A 80 11.61 4.09 11.36
CA ILE A 80 10.33 4.75 11.58
C ILE A 80 9.23 4.01 10.82
N VAL A 81 8.11 3.76 11.50
CA VAL A 81 6.90 3.26 10.86
C VAL A 81 5.93 4.41 10.69
N ILE A 82 5.61 4.75 9.44
CA ILE A 82 4.62 5.76 9.10
C ILE A 82 3.29 5.04 8.88
N ASP A 83 2.47 5.01 9.94
CA ASP A 83 1.18 4.32 9.96
C ASP A 83 0.07 5.27 9.50
N VAL A 84 -0.57 4.96 8.39
CA VAL A 84 -1.67 5.75 7.83
C VAL A 84 -3.04 5.33 8.37
N SER A 85 -3.13 4.43 9.36
CA SER A 85 -4.41 3.88 9.85
C SER A 85 -5.44 4.91 10.30
N ASP A 86 -5.00 6.11 10.69
CA ASP A 86 -5.89 7.20 11.12
C ASP A 86 -6.37 8.09 9.96
N LEU A 87 -5.87 7.90 8.73
CA LEU A 87 -6.42 8.48 7.50
C LEU A 87 -7.71 7.76 7.08
N LYS A 88 -8.81 8.12 7.74
CA LYS A 88 -10.11 7.42 7.72
C LYS A 88 -11.15 8.05 6.78
N THR A 89 -10.79 9.01 5.92
CA THR A 89 -11.73 9.62 4.96
C THR A 89 -12.43 8.56 4.12
N LEU A 90 -13.73 8.69 3.92
CA LEU A 90 -14.52 7.82 3.05
C LEU A 90 -15.72 8.60 2.51
N LYS A 91 -15.67 9.03 1.25
CA LYS A 91 -16.68 9.89 0.62
C LYS A 91 -17.12 9.31 -0.72
N LEU A 92 -18.38 8.85 -0.79
CA LEU A 92 -18.99 8.33 -2.01
C LEU A 92 -19.62 9.47 -2.81
N ASP A 93 -19.29 9.53 -4.09
CA ASP A 93 -19.98 10.32 -5.10
C ASP A 93 -20.90 9.38 -5.89
N LYS A 94 -22.20 9.43 -5.57
CA LYS A 94 -23.23 8.56 -6.17
C LYS A 94 -23.46 8.89 -7.64
N LYS A 95 -23.33 10.16 -8.04
CA LYS A 95 -23.56 10.63 -9.40
C LYS A 95 -22.48 10.10 -10.33
N ASN A 96 -21.22 10.28 -9.94
CA ASN A 96 -20.08 9.85 -10.74
C ASN A 96 -19.67 8.40 -10.50
N LYS A 97 -20.32 7.70 -9.55
CA LYS A 97 -20.00 6.32 -9.15
C LYS A 97 -18.51 6.18 -8.79
N THR A 98 -18.05 7.07 -7.91
CA THR A 98 -16.67 7.04 -7.41
C THR A 98 -16.62 7.19 -5.91
N VAL A 99 -15.55 6.70 -5.27
CA VAL A 99 -15.35 6.86 -3.83
C VAL A 99 -13.94 7.37 -3.55
N ILE A 100 -13.85 8.42 -2.74
CA ILE A 100 -12.59 8.89 -2.16
C ILE A 100 -12.35 8.17 -0.84
N VAL A 101 -11.17 7.58 -0.68
CA VAL A 101 -10.81 6.74 0.46
C VAL A 101 -9.45 7.17 0.99
N GLY A 102 -9.35 7.45 2.29
CA GLY A 102 -8.07 7.57 2.97
C GLY A 102 -7.40 6.20 3.11
N THR A 103 -6.10 6.12 2.87
CA THR A 103 -5.36 4.84 2.77
C THR A 103 -5.26 4.06 4.08
N GLY A 104 -5.69 4.65 5.21
CA GLY A 104 -5.85 3.98 6.50
C GLY A 104 -7.03 3.03 6.60
N ASN A 105 -8.01 3.17 5.70
CA ASN A 105 -9.23 2.38 5.75
C ASN A 105 -8.99 0.89 5.59
N ARG A 106 -9.84 0.11 6.27
CA ARG A 106 -9.96 -1.34 6.07
C ARG A 106 -10.97 -1.66 4.99
N VAL A 107 -10.73 -2.73 4.25
CA VAL A 107 -11.59 -3.21 3.16
C VAL A 107 -13.03 -3.40 3.64
N GLY A 108 -13.23 -4.04 4.81
CA GLY A 108 -14.56 -4.29 5.35
C GLY A 108 -15.35 -3.01 5.67
N ARG A 109 -14.67 -1.96 6.16
CA ARG A 109 -15.31 -0.66 6.41
C ARG A 109 -15.80 -0.03 5.11
N ILE A 110 -14.95 -0.04 4.07
CA ILE A 110 -15.30 0.51 2.75
C ILE A 110 -16.49 -0.24 2.16
N ALA A 111 -16.39 -1.57 2.10
CA ALA A 111 -17.44 -2.42 1.55
C ALA A 111 -18.78 -2.22 2.26
N LYS A 112 -18.80 -2.25 3.60
CA LYS A 112 -20.02 -2.06 4.41
C LYS A 112 -20.64 -0.67 4.21
N THR A 113 -19.81 0.38 4.14
CA THR A 113 -20.30 1.75 3.93
C THR A 113 -20.88 1.97 2.53
N LEU A 114 -20.27 1.36 1.50
CA LEU A 114 -20.80 1.44 0.13
C LEU A 114 -22.08 0.62 -0.02
N ALA A 115 -22.10 -0.60 0.51
CA ALA A 115 -23.26 -1.49 0.42
C ALA A 115 -24.52 -0.86 1.01
N ARG A 116 -24.41 -0.20 2.16
CA ARG A 116 -25.50 0.58 2.79
C ARG A 116 -26.05 1.71 1.91
N GLN A 117 -25.30 2.14 0.91
CA GLN A 117 -25.70 3.20 -0.01
C GLN A 117 -26.08 2.65 -1.40
N GLY A 118 -26.15 1.32 -1.57
CA GLY A 118 -26.48 0.67 -2.83
C GLY A 118 -25.30 0.63 -3.82
N PHE A 119 -24.06 0.66 -3.33
CA PHE A 119 -22.85 0.59 -4.17
C PHE A 119 -21.91 -0.54 -3.73
N ILE A 120 -21.13 -1.03 -4.69
CA ILE A 120 -20.03 -1.96 -4.45
C ILE A 120 -18.78 -1.51 -5.24
N GLY A 121 -17.64 -2.06 -4.88
CA GLY A 121 -16.37 -1.85 -5.60
C GLY A 121 -15.51 -3.12 -5.52
N GLY A 122 -14.53 -3.24 -6.41
CA GLY A 122 -13.71 -4.44 -6.56
C GLY A 122 -12.65 -4.56 -5.47
N PHE A 123 -13.06 -4.64 -4.20
CA PHE A 123 -12.18 -4.74 -3.02
C PHE A 123 -11.88 -6.20 -2.65
N GLY A 124 -10.90 -6.38 -1.75
CA GLY A 124 -10.52 -7.72 -1.24
C GLY A 124 -11.63 -8.40 -0.46
N ASP A 125 -11.46 -9.70 -0.23
CA ASP A 125 -12.37 -10.54 0.56
C ASP A 125 -12.18 -10.40 2.08
N SER A 126 -10.96 -10.12 2.51
CA SER A 126 -10.57 -10.07 3.92
C SER A 126 -10.89 -8.71 4.56
N PRO A 127 -11.83 -8.62 5.52
CA PRO A 127 -12.33 -7.33 6.03
C PRO A 127 -11.27 -6.47 6.72
N SER A 128 -10.29 -7.08 7.37
CA SER A 128 -9.24 -6.41 8.15
C SER A 128 -8.06 -5.90 7.33
N VAL A 129 -7.96 -6.28 6.05
CA VAL A 129 -6.89 -5.82 5.16
C VAL A 129 -7.00 -4.32 4.93
N GLY A 130 -5.86 -3.63 4.96
CA GLY A 130 -5.79 -2.18 4.73
C GLY A 130 -5.76 -1.86 3.25
N ILE A 131 -6.66 -0.97 2.81
CA ILE A 131 -6.79 -0.57 1.40
C ILE A 131 -5.49 0.05 0.85
N GLY A 132 -4.72 0.71 1.73
CA GLY A 132 -3.46 1.36 1.38
C GLY A 132 -2.47 0.44 0.68
N GLY A 133 -2.27 -0.76 1.24
CA GLY A 133 -1.29 -1.73 0.74
C GLY A 133 -1.81 -2.56 -0.43
N ILE A 134 -2.96 -3.22 -0.23
CA ILE A 134 -3.51 -4.20 -1.20
C ILE A 134 -3.74 -3.59 -2.60
N THR A 135 -4.10 -2.31 -2.67
CA THR A 135 -4.31 -1.58 -3.93
C THR A 135 -3.05 -1.58 -4.81
N LEU A 136 -1.87 -1.40 -4.21
CA LEU A 136 -0.63 -1.12 -4.95
C LEU A 136 -0.02 -2.37 -5.59
N GLY A 137 -0.35 -3.54 -5.07
CA GLY A 137 0.02 -4.84 -5.64
C GLY A 137 -1.05 -5.45 -6.55
N GLY A 138 -2.07 -4.69 -6.96
CA GLY A 138 -3.17 -5.20 -7.77
C GLY A 138 -4.46 -5.26 -6.96
N GLY A 139 -4.56 -6.22 -6.05
CA GLY A 139 -5.68 -6.41 -5.15
C GLY A 139 -6.75 -7.32 -5.73
N ILE A 140 -6.68 -8.59 -5.34
CA ILE A 140 -7.60 -9.66 -5.73
C ILE A 140 -8.78 -9.65 -4.76
N GLY A 141 -9.97 -9.94 -5.29
CA GLY A 141 -11.18 -10.07 -4.49
C GLY A 141 -12.33 -10.73 -5.26
N PRO A 142 -13.49 -10.92 -4.62
CA PRO A 142 -14.59 -11.71 -5.17
C PRO A 142 -15.14 -11.16 -6.50
N LEU A 143 -15.05 -9.84 -6.69
CA LEU A 143 -15.57 -9.15 -7.87
C LEU A 143 -14.54 -8.98 -9.00
N GLN A 144 -13.32 -9.52 -8.85
CA GLN A 144 -12.24 -9.30 -9.83
C GLN A 144 -12.61 -9.75 -11.24
N ARG A 145 -13.39 -10.82 -11.38
CA ARG A 145 -13.83 -11.34 -12.68
C ARG A 145 -14.85 -10.42 -13.36
N THR A 146 -15.59 -9.64 -12.58
CA THR A 146 -16.67 -8.78 -13.07
C THR A 146 -16.19 -7.36 -13.35
N ILE A 147 -15.31 -6.82 -12.50
CA ILE A 147 -14.89 -5.40 -12.56
C ILE A 147 -13.37 -5.19 -12.44
N GLY A 148 -12.57 -6.24 -12.54
CA GLY A 148 -11.10 -6.16 -12.44
C GLY A 148 -10.57 -6.05 -11.01
N LEU A 149 -9.25 -5.96 -10.87
CA LEU A 149 -8.57 -5.83 -9.58
C LEU A 149 -8.91 -4.49 -8.89
N ILE A 150 -8.54 -4.34 -7.62
CA ILE A 150 -8.64 -3.05 -6.91
C ILE A 150 -7.92 -1.94 -7.70
N SER A 151 -6.71 -2.25 -8.17
CA SER A 151 -5.86 -1.35 -8.92
C SER A 151 -6.46 -0.94 -10.28
N ASP A 152 -7.26 -1.80 -10.92
CA ASP A 152 -7.94 -1.48 -12.18
C ASP A 152 -9.02 -0.43 -11.99
N ASN A 153 -9.58 -0.37 -10.79
CA ASN A 153 -10.59 0.60 -10.40
C ASN A 153 -9.99 1.89 -9.81
N LEU A 154 -8.66 1.99 -9.65
CA LEU A 154 -8.01 3.21 -9.16
C LEU A 154 -8.06 4.31 -10.23
N LEU A 155 -8.63 5.46 -9.90
CA LEU A 155 -8.77 6.62 -10.80
C LEU A 155 -7.76 7.73 -10.49
N GLU A 156 -7.45 7.94 -9.21
CA GLU A 156 -6.50 8.94 -8.75
C GLU A 156 -5.91 8.52 -7.40
N LEU A 157 -4.69 8.95 -7.12
CA LEU A 157 -4.03 8.82 -5.83
C LEU A 157 -3.37 10.12 -5.37
N LYS A 158 -3.19 10.25 -4.06
CA LYS A 158 -2.29 11.20 -3.42
C LYS A 158 -1.25 10.44 -2.60
N MET A 159 0.01 10.85 -2.70
CA MET A 159 1.10 10.30 -1.91
C MET A 159 2.09 11.38 -1.52
N VAL A 160 2.97 11.07 -0.58
CA VAL A 160 4.13 11.88 -0.26
C VAL A 160 5.39 11.18 -0.75
N ASP A 161 6.21 11.88 -1.54
CA ASP A 161 7.44 11.36 -2.12
C ASP A 161 8.64 11.42 -1.15
N ALA A 162 9.82 11.01 -1.62
CA ALA A 162 11.02 10.92 -0.78
C ALA A 162 11.52 12.29 -0.28
N LYS A 163 11.11 13.38 -0.93
CA LYS A 163 11.44 14.76 -0.52
C LYS A 163 10.40 15.35 0.44
N GLY A 164 9.37 14.59 0.80
CA GLY A 164 8.26 15.09 1.61
C GLY A 164 7.27 15.94 0.83
N ARG A 165 7.25 15.85 -0.52
CA ARG A 165 6.31 16.62 -1.37
C ARG A 165 5.03 15.82 -1.60
N VAL A 166 3.89 16.51 -1.54
CA VAL A 166 2.58 15.90 -1.84
C VAL A 166 2.40 15.81 -3.35
N ILE A 167 2.28 14.59 -3.87
CA ILE A 167 2.08 14.30 -5.29
C ILE A 167 0.67 13.77 -5.50
N ARG A 168 -0.01 14.30 -6.52
CA ARG A 168 -1.27 13.76 -7.05
C ARG A 168 -0.97 13.05 -8.37
N ALA A 169 -1.51 11.85 -8.55
CA ALA A 169 -1.34 11.09 -9.78
C ALA A 169 -2.66 10.51 -10.31
N ASN A 170 -2.90 10.69 -11.61
CA ASN A 170 -4.01 10.13 -12.36
C ASN A 170 -3.60 10.00 -13.84
N LYS A 171 -4.54 9.69 -14.74
CA LYS A 171 -4.24 9.53 -16.18
C LYS A 171 -3.63 10.77 -16.85
N LYS A 172 -3.92 11.98 -16.35
CA LYS A 172 -3.51 13.27 -16.96
C LYS A 172 -2.38 13.98 -16.21
N CYS A 173 -2.16 13.63 -14.94
CA CYS A 173 -1.17 14.27 -14.07
C CYS A 173 -0.31 13.18 -13.42
N ASN A 174 1.02 13.24 -13.57
CA ASN A 174 1.95 12.21 -13.07
C ASN A 174 1.52 10.79 -13.52
N SER A 175 1.21 10.63 -14.81
CA SER A 175 0.62 9.41 -15.38
C SER A 175 1.55 8.19 -15.29
N ASP A 176 2.85 8.42 -15.24
CA ASP A 176 3.90 7.43 -15.01
C ASP A 176 3.83 6.84 -13.59
N LEU A 177 3.64 7.69 -12.58
CA LEU A 177 3.39 7.24 -11.21
C LEU A 177 2.05 6.54 -11.09
N TYR A 178 0.99 7.11 -11.67
CA TYR A 178 -0.33 6.48 -11.66
C TYR A 178 -0.30 5.08 -12.27
N TRP A 179 0.43 4.87 -13.36
CA TRP A 179 0.69 3.55 -13.92
C TRP A 179 1.46 2.65 -12.95
N ALA A 180 2.56 3.13 -12.37
CA ALA A 180 3.40 2.34 -11.48
C ALA A 180 2.69 1.93 -10.18
N SER A 181 1.80 2.76 -9.65
CA SER A 181 1.01 2.48 -8.45
C SER A 181 -0.08 1.42 -8.66
N ARG A 182 -0.35 1.00 -9.90
CA ARG A 182 -1.34 -0.03 -10.24
C ARG A 182 -0.68 -1.39 -10.50
N GLY A 183 0.13 -1.86 -9.55
CA GLY A 183 0.79 -3.17 -9.62
C GLY A 183 2.27 -3.17 -9.25
N GLY A 184 2.92 -2.00 -9.15
CA GLY A 184 4.35 -1.87 -8.79
C GLY A 184 4.66 -2.06 -7.30
N GLY A 185 3.74 -2.65 -6.52
CA GLY A 185 3.93 -2.97 -5.12
C GLY A 185 3.87 -1.75 -4.18
N GLY A 186 3.48 -2.03 -2.93
CA GLY A 186 3.42 -1.02 -1.88
C GLY A 186 4.79 -0.58 -1.39
N GLY A 187 4.91 0.70 -1.01
CA GLY A 187 6.13 1.22 -0.37
C GLY A 187 7.33 1.42 -1.30
N ASN A 188 7.14 1.42 -2.62
CA ASN A 188 8.22 1.70 -3.57
C ASN A 188 8.40 3.19 -3.89
N PHE A 189 7.32 3.95 -4.04
CA PHE A 189 7.41 5.31 -4.63
C PHE A 189 7.16 6.45 -3.63
N GLY A 190 6.63 6.11 -2.45
CA GLY A 190 6.11 7.08 -1.50
C GLY A 190 5.19 6.45 -0.47
N VAL A 191 4.67 7.31 0.42
CA VAL A 191 3.62 6.95 1.37
C VAL A 191 2.29 7.51 0.88
N TYR A 192 1.36 6.62 0.52
CA TYR A 192 0.07 6.99 -0.05
C TYR A 192 -0.90 7.41 1.05
N THR A 193 -1.64 8.49 0.84
CA THR A 193 -2.56 9.06 1.83
C THR A 193 -4.03 9.02 1.41
N GLN A 194 -4.31 9.01 0.10
CA GLN A 194 -5.66 8.99 -0.43
C GLN A 194 -5.72 8.28 -1.78
N TYR A 195 -6.83 7.58 -2.02
CA TYR A 195 -7.22 7.03 -3.31
C TYR A 195 -8.60 7.54 -3.73
N LYS A 196 -8.85 7.56 -5.03
CA LYS A 196 -10.17 7.67 -5.65
C LYS A 196 -10.41 6.42 -6.48
N PHE A 197 -11.46 5.67 -6.19
CA PHE A 197 -11.83 4.46 -6.92
C PHE A 197 -13.11 4.65 -7.71
N LYS A 198 -13.23 3.92 -8.81
CA LYS A 198 -14.51 3.63 -9.46
C LYS A 198 -15.33 2.69 -8.57
N THR A 199 -16.64 2.91 -8.52
CA THR A 199 -17.62 2.01 -7.91
C THR A 199 -18.71 1.70 -8.93
N ILE A 200 -19.54 0.72 -8.62
CA ILE A 200 -20.76 0.40 -9.38
C ILE A 200 -21.95 0.34 -8.44
N ARG A 201 -23.16 0.42 -8.98
CA ARG A 201 -24.35 0.11 -8.20
C ARG A 201 -24.32 -1.37 -7.80
N ALA A 202 -24.72 -1.65 -6.57
CA ALA A 202 -24.91 -3.02 -6.12
C ALA A 202 -26.02 -3.67 -6.98
N PRO A 203 -25.81 -4.90 -7.49
CA PRO A 203 -26.90 -5.63 -8.11
C PRO A 203 -27.97 -5.95 -7.06
N THR A 204 -29.21 -6.11 -7.50
CA THR A 204 -30.34 -6.50 -6.62
C THR A 204 -30.26 -7.95 -6.17
N HIS A 205 -29.52 -8.78 -6.92
CA HIS A 205 -29.31 -10.20 -6.63
C HIS A 205 -27.82 -10.55 -6.75
N ALA A 206 -27.34 -11.45 -5.90
CA ALA A 206 -25.98 -11.99 -5.97
C ALA A 206 -26.03 -13.51 -5.75
N THR A 207 -25.31 -14.25 -6.59
CA THR A 207 -25.18 -15.71 -6.47
C THR A 207 -23.72 -16.06 -6.27
N VAL A 208 -23.44 -16.91 -5.28
CA VAL A 208 -22.08 -17.36 -4.94
C VAL A 208 -21.99 -18.84 -5.27
N TYR A 209 -21.06 -19.19 -6.16
CA TYR A 209 -20.68 -20.57 -6.44
C TYR A 209 -19.27 -20.82 -5.92
N ARG A 210 -19.05 -21.99 -5.31
CA ARG A 210 -17.71 -22.46 -4.94
C ARG A 210 -17.42 -23.72 -5.73
N ILE A 211 -16.38 -23.67 -6.55
CA ILE A 211 -15.83 -24.84 -7.24
C ILE A 211 -14.47 -25.12 -6.64
N THR A 212 -14.26 -26.34 -6.19
CA THR A 212 -13.01 -26.78 -5.55
C THR A 212 -12.43 -27.91 -6.39
N TRP A 213 -11.14 -27.81 -6.71
CA TRP A 213 -10.37 -28.89 -7.33
C TRP A 213 -9.31 -29.38 -6.36
N PRO A 214 -8.99 -30.69 -6.34
CA PRO A 214 -7.84 -31.19 -5.60
C PRO A 214 -6.56 -30.57 -6.19
N TRP A 215 -5.63 -30.19 -5.32
CA TRP A 215 -4.32 -29.74 -5.77
C TRP A 215 -3.58 -30.91 -6.44
N ASP A 216 -3.32 -30.78 -7.73
CA ASP A 216 -2.61 -31.79 -8.52
C ASP A 216 -1.22 -31.24 -8.90
N ARG A 217 -0.18 -32.08 -8.80
CA ARG A 217 1.16 -31.77 -9.33
C ARG A 217 1.12 -31.37 -10.80
N LYS A 218 0.13 -31.82 -11.57
CA LYS A 218 -0.11 -31.38 -12.96
C LYS A 218 -0.35 -29.88 -13.12
N LEU A 219 -0.74 -29.16 -12.06
CA LEU A 219 -0.88 -27.71 -12.09
C LEU A 219 0.46 -26.97 -11.92
N GLN A 220 1.51 -27.63 -11.39
CA GLN A 220 2.81 -27.00 -11.12
C GLN A 220 3.42 -26.28 -12.34
N PRO A 221 3.38 -26.82 -13.57
CA PRO A 221 3.94 -26.13 -14.74
C PRO A 221 3.26 -24.78 -15.06
N TYR A 222 2.06 -24.55 -14.54
CA TYR A 222 1.28 -23.33 -14.78
C TYR A 222 1.42 -22.28 -13.67
N ILE A 223 2.21 -22.57 -12.64
CA ILE A 223 2.37 -21.69 -11.47
C ILE A 223 3.80 -21.16 -11.48
N VAL A 224 3.94 -19.86 -11.69
CA VAL A 224 5.24 -19.18 -11.74
C VAL A 224 5.21 -17.97 -10.82
N GLY A 225 6.13 -17.93 -9.86
CA GLY A 225 6.34 -16.81 -8.95
C GLY A 225 5.36 -16.75 -7.78
N SER A 226 5.31 -15.59 -7.13
CA SER A 226 4.34 -15.28 -6.08
C SER A 226 3.51 -14.05 -6.45
N TYR A 227 2.39 -13.87 -5.78
CA TYR A 227 1.57 -12.68 -5.92
C TYR A 227 2.16 -11.53 -5.09
N ILE A 228 2.40 -10.37 -5.69
CA ILE A 228 3.17 -9.26 -5.07
C ILE A 228 2.59 -8.72 -3.74
N ASN A 229 1.30 -8.95 -3.45
CA ASN A 229 0.70 -8.59 -2.15
C ASN A 229 0.93 -9.64 -1.05
N VAL A 230 1.42 -10.82 -1.40
CA VAL A 230 1.94 -11.88 -0.53
C VAL A 230 3.33 -12.28 -1.05
N PRO A 231 4.27 -11.32 -1.06
CA PRO A 231 5.54 -11.56 -1.71
C PRO A 231 6.32 -12.63 -0.93
N ASP A 232 7.14 -13.39 -1.64
CA ASP A 232 8.05 -14.39 -1.11
C ASP A 232 9.48 -13.82 -1.12
N GLN A 233 10.07 -13.58 0.06
CA GLN A 233 11.43 -13.05 0.19
C GLN A 233 12.53 -14.04 -0.22
N GLY A 234 12.23 -15.32 -0.40
CA GLY A 234 13.14 -16.33 -0.95
C GLY A 234 13.40 -16.17 -2.45
N ILE A 235 12.56 -15.44 -3.17
CA ILE A 235 12.74 -15.19 -4.61
C ILE A 235 13.95 -14.26 -4.85
N LYS A 236 15.04 -14.86 -5.33
CA LYS A 236 16.21 -14.13 -5.84
C LYS A 236 15.84 -13.35 -7.10
N ASN A 237 16.45 -12.18 -7.30
CA ASN A 237 16.16 -11.31 -8.45
C ASN A 237 14.65 -11.01 -8.59
N SER A 238 13.99 -10.70 -7.48
CA SER A 238 12.54 -10.53 -7.38
C SER A 238 11.96 -9.50 -8.36
N GLY A 239 12.70 -8.44 -8.71
CA GLY A 239 12.23 -7.40 -9.62
C GLY A 239 11.78 -7.93 -10.98
N PRO A 240 12.67 -8.54 -11.78
CA PRO A 240 12.27 -9.19 -13.04
C PRO A 240 11.24 -10.31 -12.85
N VAL A 241 11.26 -11.05 -11.74
CA VAL A 241 10.29 -12.14 -11.50
C VAL A 241 8.87 -11.60 -11.29
N TYR A 242 8.69 -10.56 -10.47
CA TYR A 242 7.36 -9.97 -10.22
C TYR A 242 6.86 -9.08 -11.35
N TYR A 243 7.77 -8.35 -12.00
CA TYR A 243 7.39 -7.27 -12.90
C TYR A 243 7.71 -7.54 -14.38
N GLY A 244 8.48 -8.59 -14.69
CA GLY A 244 8.85 -8.97 -16.05
C GLY A 244 9.41 -7.80 -16.86
N ALA A 245 8.92 -7.66 -18.09
CA ALA A 245 9.29 -6.58 -19.01
C ALA A 245 8.96 -5.16 -18.48
N ASN A 246 8.11 -5.02 -17.46
CA ASN A 246 7.79 -3.73 -16.86
C ASN A 246 8.86 -3.24 -15.87
N PHE A 247 9.75 -4.11 -15.40
CA PHE A 247 10.72 -3.77 -14.36
C PHE A 247 11.59 -2.54 -14.71
N PRO A 248 12.19 -2.43 -15.92
CA PRO A 248 12.98 -1.24 -16.27
C PRO A 248 12.17 0.07 -16.22
N ARG A 249 10.89 0.03 -16.62
CA ARG A 249 10.01 1.21 -16.57
C ARG A 249 9.71 1.60 -15.12
N LEU A 250 9.44 0.64 -14.25
CA LEU A 250 9.24 0.90 -12.82
C LEU A 250 10.49 1.52 -12.17
N ARG A 251 11.69 1.07 -12.53
CA ARG A 251 12.95 1.65 -12.04
C ARG A 251 13.16 3.10 -12.48
N ARG A 252 12.70 3.48 -13.68
CA ARG A 252 12.71 4.87 -14.16
C ARG A 252 11.73 5.74 -13.36
N VAL A 253 10.52 5.23 -13.09
CA VAL A 253 9.55 5.93 -12.22
C VAL A 253 10.13 6.09 -10.82
N LYS A 254 10.71 5.04 -10.26
CA LYS A 254 11.40 5.09 -8.96
C LYS A 254 12.47 6.18 -8.92
N ALA A 255 13.34 6.28 -9.93
CA ALA A 255 14.38 7.31 -9.98
C ALA A 255 13.82 8.74 -10.02
N LYS A 256 12.62 8.96 -10.57
CA LYS A 256 11.97 10.27 -10.59
C LYS A 256 11.43 10.70 -9.22
N TYR A 257 10.80 9.79 -8.48
CA TYR A 257 10.12 10.11 -7.21
C TYR A 257 10.95 9.82 -5.95
N ASP A 258 11.92 8.93 -6.07
CA ASP A 258 12.84 8.53 -5.00
C ASP A 258 14.22 8.15 -5.56
N PRO A 259 15.00 9.14 -6.04
CA PRO A 259 16.32 8.91 -6.64
C PRO A 259 17.35 8.37 -5.65
N GLU A 260 17.21 8.69 -4.37
CA GLU A 260 18.14 8.27 -3.30
C GLU A 260 17.74 6.93 -2.68
N ASN A 261 16.68 6.29 -3.19
CA ASN A 261 16.17 5.02 -2.71
C ASN A 261 15.80 5.03 -1.21
N VAL A 262 15.22 6.13 -0.74
CA VAL A 262 14.75 6.34 0.64
C VAL A 262 13.73 5.28 1.04
N PHE A 263 12.79 4.98 0.16
CA PHE A 263 11.83 3.89 0.33
C PHE A 263 12.41 2.60 -0.22
N ASN A 264 13.26 1.95 0.57
CA ASN A 264 13.82 0.65 0.27
C ASN A 264 13.30 -0.41 1.25
N ASN A 265 13.17 -1.65 0.79
CA ASN A 265 12.90 -2.83 1.61
C ASN A 265 13.52 -4.05 0.91
N PRO A 266 13.52 -5.26 1.50
CA PRO A 266 14.19 -6.43 0.90
C PRO A 266 13.80 -6.73 -0.56
N GLN A 267 12.62 -6.27 -1.02
CA GLN A 267 12.12 -6.50 -2.38
C GLN A 267 11.69 -5.21 -3.09
N SER A 268 12.15 -4.05 -2.60
CA SER A 268 11.84 -2.78 -3.26
C SER A 268 12.51 -2.68 -4.63
N ILE A 269 11.84 -1.98 -5.54
CA ILE A 269 12.37 -1.63 -6.86
C ILE A 269 13.51 -0.60 -6.67
N PRO A 270 14.75 -0.90 -7.08
CA PRO A 270 15.84 0.08 -7.02
C PRO A 270 15.69 1.12 -8.13
N PRO A 271 16.09 2.39 -7.91
CA PRO A 271 16.10 3.37 -8.99
C PRO A 271 17.04 2.93 -10.13
N THR A 272 16.79 3.45 -11.33
CA THR A 272 17.81 3.42 -12.38
C THR A 272 19.02 4.24 -11.91
N ARG A 273 20.25 3.73 -12.10
CA ARG A 273 21.45 4.53 -11.88
C ARG A 273 21.41 5.69 -12.88
N ARG A 274 21.76 6.90 -12.45
CA ARG A 274 22.05 7.97 -13.41
C ARG A 274 23.22 7.48 -14.27
N ALA A 275 23.06 7.53 -15.58
CA ALA A 275 24.18 7.41 -16.49
C ALA A 275 25.16 8.56 -16.23
#